data_AF-A0A496P3G8-F1
#
_entry.id   AF-A0A496P3G8-F1
#
_cell.length_a   1.000
_cell.length_b   1.000
_cell.length_c   1.000
_cell.angle_alpha   90.00
_cell.angle_beta   90.00
_cell.angle_gamma   90.00
#
_symmetry.space_group_name_H-M   'P 1'
#
loop_
_entity.id
_entity.type
_entity.pdbx_description
1 polymer ?
#
loop_
_entity_poly.entity_id
_entity_poly.type
_entity_poly.pdbx_seq_one_letter_code
_entity_poly.pdbx_strand_id
1 'polypeptide(L)'
;MLVPVLKEFLDENPDTEILMVSRKNFKDLFDGIPRLKFKGVDLKEYEGFLGLKKLSNEILSEFQPDMVADFHNVLRSNILNFFFWLKRLPIHKIDKGRKEKKQLIDTKNLNKTQLKKNTERYADVLRKMGFSLTLSHQLKPQLGIKNGVGFAPFAQHFGKMLPLEKSFELAKEIAKEKPLFFFGGGKKEVEILSEWEKQIPNSESLAGKLS
;
A
#
# COMPACT_ATOMS: atom_id res chain seq x y z
N MET A 1 3.66 -2.04 -0.49
CA MET A 1 4.76 -2.41 -1.41
C MET A 1 5.44 -1.22 -2.06
N LEU A 2 4.74 -0.11 -2.35
CA LEU A 2 5.34 1.04 -3.01
C LEU A 2 6.31 1.82 -2.10
N VAL A 3 5.99 1.97 -0.81
CA VAL A 3 6.79 2.72 0.18
C VAL A 3 8.30 2.44 0.13
N PRO A 4 8.80 1.19 0.21
CA PRO A 4 10.25 0.94 0.15
C PRO A 4 10.87 1.38 -1.18
N VAL A 5 10.14 1.23 -2.30
CA VAL A 5 10.61 1.69 -3.62
C VAL A 5 10.79 3.20 -3.65
N LEU A 6 9.87 3.96 -3.04
CA LEU A 6 9.98 5.42 -2.98
C LEU A 6 11.12 5.87 -2.05
N LYS A 7 11.35 5.15 -0.95
CA LYS A 7 12.49 5.43 -0.05
C LYS A 7 13.82 5.26 -0.79
N GLU A 8 14.02 4.12 -1.44
CA GLU A 8 15.24 3.87 -2.22
C GLU A 8 15.38 4.84 -3.40
N PHE A 9 14.26 5.19 -4.06
CA PHE A 9 14.26 6.20 -5.11
C PHE A 9 14.74 7.57 -4.62
N LEU A 10 14.22 8.04 -3.48
CA LEU A 10 14.64 9.32 -2.91
C LEU A 10 16.10 9.27 -2.44
N ASP A 11 16.55 8.14 -1.88
CA ASP A 11 17.96 7.94 -1.50
C ASP A 11 18.90 8.08 -2.72
N GLU A 12 18.52 7.52 -3.89
CA GLU A 12 19.33 7.58 -5.13
C GLU A 12 19.15 8.86 -5.95
N ASN A 13 18.09 9.64 -5.72
CA ASN A 13 17.76 10.84 -6.50
C ASN A 13 17.56 12.05 -5.56
N PRO A 14 18.65 12.68 -5.07
CA PRO A 14 18.61 13.71 -4.02
C PRO A 14 17.89 15.00 -4.42
N ASP A 15 17.86 15.33 -5.70
CA ASP A 15 17.26 16.57 -6.23
C ASP A 15 15.76 16.42 -6.54
N THR A 16 15.14 15.31 -6.12
CA THR A 16 13.73 15.02 -6.37
C THR A 16 12.87 15.18 -5.12
N GLU A 17 11.64 15.61 -5.32
CA GLU A 17 10.56 15.58 -4.34
C GLU A 17 9.40 14.75 -4.89
N ILE A 18 8.70 14.01 -4.03
CA ILE A 18 7.50 13.25 -4.39
C ILE A 18 6.27 13.88 -3.75
N LEU A 19 5.24 14.14 -4.57
CA LEU A 19 3.87 14.27 -4.08
C LEU A 19 3.15 12.93 -4.22
N MET A 20 2.90 12.26 -3.09
CA MET A 20 2.09 11.04 -3.05
C MET A 20 0.62 11.39 -2.86
N VAL A 21 -0.20 11.10 -3.87
CA VAL A 21 -1.66 11.25 -3.80
C VAL A 21 -2.29 9.87 -3.54
N SER A 22 -2.91 9.69 -2.38
CA SER A 22 -3.56 8.42 -2.02
C SER A 22 -4.71 8.63 -1.04
N ARG A 23 -5.44 7.56 -0.71
CA ARG A 23 -6.51 7.64 0.29
C ARG A 23 -5.92 8.11 1.62
N LYS A 24 -6.63 9.03 2.31
CA LYS A 24 -6.16 9.64 3.57
C LYS A 24 -5.68 8.63 4.63
N ASN A 25 -6.36 7.48 4.74
CA ASN A 25 -6.02 6.40 5.69
C ASN A 25 -4.65 5.71 5.44
N PHE A 26 -3.95 6.03 4.34
CA PHE A 26 -2.60 5.50 4.09
C PHE A 26 -1.50 6.49 4.44
N LYS A 27 -1.83 7.69 4.95
CA LYS A 27 -0.84 8.75 5.23
C LYS A 27 0.32 8.22 6.06
N ASP A 28 0.04 7.48 7.13
CA ASP A 28 1.05 7.09 8.11
C ASP A 28 2.07 6.07 7.56
N LEU A 29 1.74 5.37 6.46
CA LEU A 29 2.72 4.54 5.74
C LEU A 29 3.82 5.36 5.04
N PHE A 30 3.57 6.64 4.78
CA PHE A 30 4.49 7.55 4.11
C PHE A 30 5.11 8.57 5.07
N ASP A 31 4.75 8.52 6.35
CA ASP A 31 5.26 9.44 7.36
C ASP A 31 6.76 9.23 7.61
N GLY A 32 7.45 10.33 7.93
CA GLY A 32 8.90 10.32 8.14
C GLY A 32 9.76 10.04 6.91
N ILE A 33 9.19 10.04 5.69
CA ILE A 33 9.97 9.94 4.44
C ILE A 33 10.42 11.34 4.02
N PRO A 34 11.73 11.65 4.02
CA PRO A 34 12.22 12.97 3.62
C PRO A 34 11.85 13.27 2.16
N ARG A 35 11.51 14.54 1.84
CA ARG A 35 11.15 14.96 0.46
C ARG A 35 9.95 14.21 -0.14
N LEU A 36 9.07 13.68 0.70
CA LEU A 36 7.79 13.13 0.28
C LEU A 36 6.65 13.90 0.97
N LYS A 37 5.86 14.60 0.17
CA LYS A 37 4.60 15.23 0.57
C LYS A 37 3.45 14.25 0.32
N PHE A 38 2.50 14.18 1.24
CA PHE A 38 1.33 13.32 1.10
C PHE A 38 0.04 14.16 0.98
N LYS A 39 -0.68 14.04 -0.14
CA LYS A 39 -2.04 14.58 -0.29
C LYS A 39 -3.05 13.45 -0.11
N GLY A 40 -3.68 13.44 1.07
CA GLY A 40 -4.76 12.51 1.37
C GLY A 40 -6.03 12.90 0.63
N VAL A 41 -6.63 11.94 -0.09
CA VAL A 41 -7.91 12.13 -0.79
C VAL A 41 -9.01 11.30 -0.16
N ASP A 42 -10.19 11.90 0.00
CA ASP A 42 -11.43 11.16 0.19
C ASP A 42 -12.08 10.92 -1.17
N LEU A 43 -12.17 9.65 -1.58
CA LEU A 43 -12.69 9.32 -2.91
C LEU A 43 -14.17 9.69 -3.07
N LYS A 44 -14.91 9.91 -1.98
CA LYS A 44 -16.30 10.37 -2.02
C LYS A 44 -16.41 11.85 -2.41
N GLU A 45 -15.43 12.67 -2.01
CA GLU A 45 -15.41 14.11 -2.32
C GLU A 45 -15.11 14.38 -3.80
N TYR A 46 -14.38 13.47 -4.45
CA TYR A 46 -13.97 13.59 -5.84
C TYR A 46 -14.62 12.53 -6.74
N GLU A 47 -15.86 12.17 -6.44
CA GLU A 47 -16.58 11.17 -7.21
C GLU A 47 -16.94 11.66 -8.62
N GLY A 48 -16.89 10.74 -9.58
CA GLY A 48 -17.22 11.01 -10.97
C GLY A 48 -16.19 11.87 -11.71
N PHE A 49 -16.51 12.23 -12.95
CA PHE A 49 -15.60 12.95 -13.84
C PHE A 49 -15.32 14.38 -13.34
N LEU A 50 -16.34 15.11 -12.89
CA LEU A 50 -16.21 16.48 -12.38
C LEU A 50 -15.44 16.53 -11.05
N GLY A 51 -15.66 15.55 -10.16
CA GLY A 51 -14.88 15.43 -8.93
C GLY A 51 -13.39 15.21 -9.22
N LEU A 52 -13.06 14.32 -10.15
CA LEU A 52 -11.67 14.11 -10.55
C LEU A 52 -11.06 15.32 -11.28
N LYS A 53 -11.86 16.12 -12.01
CA LYS A 53 -11.41 17.40 -12.58
C LYS A 53 -11.08 18.42 -11.49
N LYS A 54 -11.90 18.48 -10.44
CA LYS A 54 -11.63 19.32 -9.27
C LYS A 54 -10.31 18.92 -8.61
N LEU A 55 -10.12 17.62 -8.36
CA LEU A 55 -8.88 17.09 -7.76
C LEU A 55 -7.64 17.41 -8.61
N SER A 56 -7.71 17.22 -9.93
CA SER A 56 -6.57 17.52 -10.80
C SER A 56 -6.22 19.01 -10.78
N ASN A 57 -7.22 19.89 -10.80
CA ASN A 57 -7.00 21.34 -10.70
C ASN A 57 -6.33 21.73 -9.37
N GLU A 58 -6.81 21.20 -8.24
CA GLU A 58 -6.21 21.45 -6.92
C GLU A 58 -4.74 21.00 -6.87
N ILE A 59 -4.44 19.80 -7.37
CA ILE A 59 -3.06 19.29 -7.44
C ILE A 59 -2.18 20.23 -8.27
N LEU A 60 -2.66 20.68 -9.43
CA LEU A 60 -1.92 21.56 -10.32
C LEU A 60 -1.68 22.94 -9.72
N SER A 61 -2.67 23.51 -9.03
CA SER A 61 -2.54 24.84 -8.43
C SER A 61 -1.65 24.84 -7.19
N GLU A 62 -1.74 23.80 -6.37
CA GLU A 62 -1.03 23.74 -5.09
C GLU A 62 0.43 23.28 -5.24
N PHE A 63 0.72 22.36 -6.16
CA PHE A 63 2.02 21.67 -6.20
C PHE A 63 2.79 21.81 -7.50
N GLN A 64 2.13 22.17 -8.61
CA GLN A 64 2.78 22.39 -9.92
C GLN A 64 3.77 21.27 -10.31
N PRO A 65 3.34 19.99 -10.34
CA PRO A 65 4.25 18.87 -10.57
C PRO A 65 4.81 18.88 -12.01
N ASP A 66 6.08 18.50 -12.16
CA ASP A 66 6.74 18.42 -13.47
C ASP A 66 6.30 17.19 -14.28
N MET A 67 6.03 16.07 -13.61
CA MET A 67 5.70 14.78 -14.21
C MET A 67 4.77 13.97 -13.31
N VAL A 68 4.10 12.96 -13.88
CA VAL A 68 3.14 12.10 -13.15
C VAL A 68 3.50 10.62 -13.29
N ALA A 69 3.59 9.94 -12.14
CA ALA A 69 3.70 8.48 -12.06
C ALA A 69 2.37 7.85 -11.62
N ASP A 70 1.66 7.17 -12.53
CA ASP A 70 0.45 6.41 -12.19
C ASP A 70 0.79 4.96 -11.85
N PHE A 71 1.00 4.70 -10.56
CA PHE A 71 1.21 3.36 -10.01
C PHE A 71 -0.07 2.53 -9.86
N HIS A 72 -1.24 3.08 -10.21
CA HIS A 72 -2.51 2.39 -10.12
C HIS A 72 -3.01 1.90 -11.47
N ASN A 73 -2.94 2.67 -12.55
CA ASN A 73 -3.44 2.33 -13.88
C ASN A 73 -4.83 1.65 -13.86
N VAL A 74 -5.83 2.38 -13.35
CA VAL A 74 -7.25 2.01 -13.28
C VAL A 74 -8.11 3.13 -13.90
N LEU A 75 -9.41 2.93 -14.04
CA LEU A 75 -10.30 3.89 -14.70
C LEU A 75 -10.20 5.31 -14.10
N ARG A 76 -10.33 5.44 -12.77
CA ARG A 76 -10.26 6.76 -12.09
C ARG A 76 -8.89 7.43 -12.25
N SER A 77 -7.79 6.68 -12.11
CA SER A 77 -6.45 7.25 -12.30
C SER A 77 -6.22 7.64 -13.76
N ASN A 78 -6.81 6.91 -14.72
CA ASN A 78 -6.76 7.27 -16.13
C ASN A 78 -7.56 8.54 -16.47
N ILE A 79 -8.68 8.80 -15.77
CA ILE A 79 -9.39 10.09 -15.90
C ILE A 79 -8.55 11.23 -15.34
N LEU A 80 -7.87 11.06 -14.20
CA LEU A 80 -6.93 12.07 -13.69
C LEU A 80 -5.77 12.31 -14.67
N ASN A 81 -5.19 11.24 -15.19
CA ASN A 81 -4.14 11.31 -16.20
C ASN A 81 -4.59 12.10 -17.44
N PHE A 82 -5.85 11.94 -17.88
CA PHE A 82 -6.38 12.73 -18.99
C PHE A 82 -6.31 14.24 -18.69
N PHE A 83 -6.70 14.69 -17.49
CA PHE A 83 -6.60 16.11 -17.14
C PHE A 83 -5.15 16.61 -17.02
N PHE A 84 -4.23 15.80 -16.48
CA PHE A 84 -2.81 16.16 -16.44
C PHE A 84 -2.20 16.23 -17.84
N TRP A 85 -2.60 15.33 -18.73
CA TRP A 85 -2.17 15.32 -20.13
C TRP A 85 -2.64 16.57 -20.89
N LEU A 86 -3.87 17.05 -20.64
CA LEU A 86 -4.35 18.33 -21.20
C LEU A 86 -3.48 19.53 -20.77
N LYS A 87 -2.76 19.41 -19.65
CA LYS A 87 -1.77 20.38 -19.17
C LYS A 87 -0.35 20.09 -19.62
N ARG A 88 -0.17 19.13 -20.54
CA ARG A 88 1.11 18.71 -21.14
C ARG A 88 2.11 18.10 -20.15
N LEU A 89 1.63 17.59 -19.02
CA LEU A 89 2.50 16.85 -18.10
C LEU A 89 2.87 15.47 -18.70
N PRO A 90 4.14 15.05 -18.65
CA PRO A 90 4.54 13.68 -18.94
C PRO A 90 3.91 12.71 -17.94
N ILE A 91 3.36 11.59 -18.45
CA ILE A 91 2.65 10.60 -17.62
C ILE A 91 3.22 9.22 -17.88
N HIS A 92 3.68 8.57 -16.82
CA HIS A 92 4.25 7.24 -16.86
C HIS A 92 3.39 6.30 -16.02
N LYS A 93 2.90 5.22 -16.63
CA LYS A 93 1.93 4.31 -16.00
C LYS A 93 2.57 2.96 -15.72
N ILE A 94 2.17 2.33 -14.61
CA ILE A 94 2.58 0.97 -14.31
C ILE A 94 2.08 -0.02 -15.36
N ASP A 95 2.98 -0.91 -15.80
CA ASP A 95 2.59 -2.15 -16.46
C ASP A 95 2.33 -3.24 -15.43
N LYS A 96 1.06 -3.60 -15.29
CA LYS A 96 0.59 -4.61 -14.33
C LYS A 96 0.94 -6.05 -14.72
N GLY A 97 1.48 -6.29 -15.91
CA GLY A 97 1.84 -7.62 -16.41
C GLY A 97 0.62 -8.52 -16.58
N ARG A 98 -0.52 -7.96 -17.03
CA ARG A 98 -1.80 -8.70 -17.11
C ARG A 98 -1.70 -9.91 -18.05
N LYS A 99 -1.00 -9.77 -19.18
CA LYS A 99 -0.79 -10.84 -20.16
C LYS A 99 0.01 -12.00 -19.54
N GLU A 100 1.12 -11.70 -18.89
CA GLU A 100 1.99 -12.69 -18.24
C GLU A 100 1.25 -13.39 -17.09
N LYS A 101 0.50 -12.64 -16.27
CA LYS A 101 -0.34 -13.22 -15.21
C LYS A 101 -1.40 -14.18 -15.77
N LYS A 102 -2.03 -13.82 -16.90
CA LYS A 102 -3.00 -14.70 -17.58
C LYS A 102 -2.33 -15.99 -18.07
N GLN A 103 -1.14 -15.91 -18.64
CA GLN A 103 -0.35 -17.07 -19.06
C GLN A 103 0.09 -17.94 -17.87
N LEU A 104 0.42 -17.33 -16.74
CA LEU A 104 0.82 -18.04 -15.53
C LEU A 104 -0.32 -18.89 -14.94
N ILE A 105 -1.57 -18.40 -14.96
CA ILE A 105 -2.72 -19.15 -14.41
C ILE A 105 -3.37 -20.11 -15.42
N ASP A 106 -2.96 -20.09 -16.69
CA ASP A 106 -3.51 -20.98 -17.71
C ASP A 106 -3.14 -22.44 -17.43
N THR A 107 -4.12 -23.28 -17.06
CA THR A 107 -3.87 -24.68 -16.70
C THR A 107 -3.35 -25.53 -17.87
N LYS A 108 -3.56 -25.11 -19.12
CA LYS A 108 -3.03 -25.79 -20.30
C LYS A 108 -1.56 -25.44 -20.58
N ASN A 109 -1.10 -24.30 -20.09
CA ASN A 109 0.29 -23.89 -20.24
C ASN A 109 1.15 -24.51 -19.13
N LEU A 110 1.95 -25.53 -19.45
CA LEU A 110 2.88 -26.15 -18.50
C LEU A 110 4.17 -25.34 -18.30
N ASN A 111 4.50 -24.42 -19.21
CA ASN A 111 5.67 -23.57 -19.12
C ASN A 111 5.38 -22.38 -18.20
N LYS A 112 5.57 -22.60 -16.89
CA LYS A 112 5.43 -21.56 -15.86
C LYS A 112 6.79 -20.92 -15.57
N THR A 113 6.83 -19.60 -15.56
CA THR A 113 8.03 -18.83 -15.22
C THR A 113 7.74 -17.85 -14.08
N GLN A 114 8.77 -17.54 -13.30
CA GLN A 114 8.68 -16.54 -12.23
C GLN A 114 8.40 -15.16 -12.85
N LEU A 115 7.31 -14.52 -12.42
CA LEU A 115 6.98 -13.17 -12.88
C LEU A 115 7.84 -12.10 -12.19
N LYS A 116 8.03 -10.98 -12.89
CA LYS A 116 8.68 -9.78 -12.36
C LYS A 116 7.98 -9.32 -11.06
N LYS A 117 8.77 -9.07 -10.02
CA LYS A 117 8.31 -8.55 -8.72
C LYS A 117 7.53 -7.25 -8.92
N ASN A 118 6.47 -7.03 -8.14
CA ASN A 118 5.69 -5.79 -8.25
C ASN A 118 6.49 -4.54 -7.85
N THR A 119 7.48 -4.67 -6.94
CA THR A 119 8.39 -3.56 -6.58
C THR A 119 9.19 -3.08 -7.79
N GLU A 120 9.69 -4.00 -8.60
CA GLU A 120 10.37 -3.69 -9.86
C GLU A 120 9.43 -3.06 -10.89
N ARG A 121 8.16 -3.44 -10.93
CA ARG A 121 7.17 -2.79 -11.80
C ARG A 121 6.91 -1.33 -11.40
N TYR A 122 6.99 -1.01 -10.11
CA TYR A 122 6.97 0.38 -9.65
C TYR A 122 8.27 1.10 -10.04
N ALA A 123 9.43 0.48 -9.82
CA ALA A 123 10.71 1.05 -10.21
C ALA A 123 10.81 1.32 -11.71
N ASP A 124 10.27 0.44 -12.56
CA ASP A 124 10.22 0.64 -14.01
C ASP A 124 9.47 1.91 -14.43
N VAL A 125 8.46 2.35 -13.66
CA VAL A 125 7.78 3.62 -13.95
C VAL A 125 8.73 4.78 -13.74
N LEU A 126 9.46 4.78 -12.62
CA LEU A 126 10.44 5.81 -12.28
C LEU A 126 11.62 5.81 -13.27
N ARG A 127 12.11 4.63 -13.65
CA ARG A 127 13.14 4.49 -14.70
C ARG A 127 12.66 5.04 -16.05
N LYS A 128 11.40 4.77 -16.43
CA LYS A 128 10.79 5.33 -17.65
C LYS A 128 10.62 6.84 -17.60
N MET A 129 10.57 7.45 -16.42
CA MET A 129 10.59 8.91 -16.26
C MET A 129 11.99 9.50 -16.46
N GLY A 130 13.03 8.67 -16.60
CA GLY A 130 14.41 9.09 -16.82
C GLY A 130 15.31 9.01 -15.59
N PHE A 131 14.81 8.51 -14.46
CA PHE A 131 15.60 8.42 -13.23
C PHE A 131 16.41 7.13 -13.14
N SER A 132 17.57 7.22 -12.49
CA SER A 132 18.33 6.03 -12.07
C SER A 132 17.71 5.44 -10.81
N LEU A 133 17.51 4.12 -10.79
CA LEU A 133 16.99 3.41 -9.63
C LEU A 133 17.37 1.93 -9.66
N THR A 134 18.12 1.49 -8.67
CA THR A 134 18.51 0.08 -8.48
C THR A 134 18.10 -0.42 -7.11
N LEU A 135 16.97 -1.15 -7.05
CA LEU A 135 16.46 -1.65 -5.77
C LEU A 135 17.40 -2.69 -5.17
N SER A 136 17.79 -2.49 -3.91
CA SER A 136 18.55 -3.46 -3.11
C SER A 136 17.74 -4.73 -2.82
N HIS A 137 16.42 -4.64 -2.89
CA HIS A 137 15.47 -5.67 -2.45
C HIS A 137 15.62 -6.06 -0.97
N GLN A 138 16.17 -5.16 -0.16
CA GLN A 138 16.32 -5.33 1.27
C GLN A 138 15.50 -4.30 2.02
N LEU A 139 14.81 -4.74 3.08
CA LEU A 139 14.18 -3.80 4.01
C LEU A 139 15.23 -3.34 5.00
N LYS A 140 15.36 -2.03 5.21
CA LYS A 140 16.14 -1.46 6.31
C LYS A 140 15.34 -1.71 7.61
N PRO A 141 15.79 -2.60 8.52
CA PRO A 141 15.03 -2.89 9.73
C PRO A 141 15.02 -1.66 10.64
N GLN A 142 13.86 -1.33 11.22
CA GLN A 142 13.82 -0.41 12.35
C GLN A 142 14.43 -1.11 13.57
N LEU A 143 15.42 -0.48 14.17
CA LEU A 143 16.08 -0.92 15.38
C LEU A 143 15.12 -0.77 16.57
N GLY A 144 14.95 -1.82 17.35
CA GLY A 144 14.10 -1.83 18.54
C GLY A 144 13.99 -3.23 19.14
N ILE A 145 13.85 -3.29 20.46
CA ILE A 145 13.59 -4.54 21.17
C ILE A 145 12.14 -4.93 20.88
N LYS A 146 11.94 -6.00 20.13
CA LYS A 146 10.61 -6.57 19.89
C LYS A 146 10.39 -7.71 20.88
N ASN A 147 9.38 -7.58 21.73
CA ASN A 147 8.95 -8.64 22.63
C ASN A 147 7.47 -8.93 22.40
N GLY A 148 7.15 -10.20 22.11
CA GLY A 148 5.79 -10.64 21.80
C GLY A 148 5.52 -10.97 20.33
N VAL A 149 4.26 -11.31 20.04
CA VAL A 149 3.77 -11.73 18.73
C VAL A 149 2.62 -10.82 18.30
N GLY A 150 2.65 -10.34 17.05
CA GLY A 150 1.52 -9.65 16.44
C GLY A 150 0.61 -10.61 15.70
N PHE A 151 -0.69 -10.51 15.90
CA PHE A 151 -1.69 -11.42 15.33
C PHE A 151 -2.84 -10.66 14.66
N ALA A 152 -3.04 -10.87 13.36
CA ALA A 152 -4.10 -10.24 12.58
C ALA A 152 -4.94 -11.33 11.88
N PRO A 153 -6.03 -11.82 12.50
CA PRO A 153 -6.76 -12.98 11.99
C PRO A 153 -7.71 -12.67 10.82
N PHE A 154 -7.84 -11.40 10.45
CA PHE A 154 -8.78 -10.95 9.44
C PHE A 154 -8.11 -10.72 8.09
N ALA A 155 -8.91 -10.88 7.04
CA ALA A 155 -8.53 -10.54 5.68
C ALA A 155 -9.73 -9.90 4.96
N GLN A 156 -9.45 -9.17 3.88
CA GLN A 156 -10.49 -8.51 3.08
C GLN A 156 -11.55 -9.50 2.52
N HIS A 157 -11.16 -10.75 2.27
CA HIS A 157 -12.05 -11.78 1.75
C HIS A 157 -12.12 -12.95 2.72
N PHE A 158 -13.34 -13.40 3.02
CA PHE A 158 -13.60 -14.48 3.97
C PHE A 158 -12.83 -15.77 3.63
N GLY A 159 -12.77 -16.16 2.36
CA GLY A 159 -12.02 -17.35 1.92
C GLY A 159 -10.49 -17.27 2.08
N LYS A 160 -9.96 -16.13 2.54
CA LYS A 160 -8.54 -15.94 2.89
C LYS A 160 -8.30 -15.83 4.40
N MET A 161 -9.35 -16.04 5.20
CA MET A 161 -9.24 -16.09 6.66
C MET A 161 -9.17 -17.54 7.11
N LEU A 162 -8.31 -17.81 8.09
CA LEU A 162 -8.46 -19.01 8.91
C LEU A 162 -9.78 -18.87 9.70
N PRO A 163 -10.57 -19.95 9.90
CA PRO A 163 -11.76 -19.88 10.73
C PRO A 163 -11.47 -19.23 12.09
N LEU A 164 -12.39 -18.41 12.57
CA LEU A 164 -12.17 -17.59 13.77
C LEU A 164 -11.96 -18.45 15.00
N GLU A 165 -12.65 -19.59 15.08
CA GLU A 165 -12.53 -20.56 16.18
C GLU A 165 -11.11 -21.12 16.24
N LYS A 166 -10.52 -21.46 15.08
CA LYS A 166 -9.14 -21.95 15.01
C LYS A 166 -8.13 -20.85 15.29
N SER A 167 -8.42 -19.64 14.84
CA SER A 167 -7.58 -18.46 15.08
C SER A 167 -7.55 -18.10 16.57
N PHE A 168 -8.68 -18.24 17.27
CA PHE A 168 -8.80 -18.05 18.71
C PHE A 168 -8.00 -19.07 19.51
N GLU A 169 -8.13 -20.36 19.19
CA GLU A 169 -7.34 -21.41 19.86
C GLU A 169 -5.84 -21.25 19.61
N LEU A 170 -5.44 -20.89 18.39
CA LEU A 170 -4.03 -20.57 18.10
C LEU A 170 -3.54 -19.37 18.92
N ALA A 171 -4.34 -18.32 19.04
CA ALA A 171 -4.01 -17.15 19.84
C ALA A 171 -3.81 -17.53 21.32
N LYS A 172 -4.68 -18.38 21.89
CA LYS A 172 -4.52 -18.90 23.26
C LYS A 172 -3.21 -19.63 23.46
N GLU A 173 -2.83 -20.52 22.54
CA GLU A 173 -1.57 -21.26 22.65
C GLU A 173 -0.35 -20.34 22.59
N ILE A 174 -0.33 -19.36 21.69
CA ILE A 174 0.77 -18.40 21.58
C ILE A 174 0.91 -17.56 22.86
N ALA A 175 -0.23 -17.11 23.41
CA ALA A 175 -0.25 -16.22 24.57
C ALA A 175 0.29 -16.87 25.86
N LYS A 176 0.33 -18.20 25.94
CA LYS A 176 0.95 -18.95 27.06
C LYS A 176 2.46 -18.69 27.16
N GLU A 177 3.12 -18.46 26.04
CA GLU A 177 4.58 -18.33 26.00
C GLU A 177 5.06 -16.88 25.82
N LYS A 178 4.30 -16.06 25.08
CA LYS A 178 4.71 -14.70 24.71
C LYS A 178 3.54 -13.72 24.74
N PRO A 179 3.79 -12.43 25.06
CA PRO A 179 2.77 -11.39 24.91
C PRO A 179 2.20 -11.36 23.50
N LEU A 180 0.87 -11.26 23.38
CA LEU A 180 0.16 -11.31 22.09
C LEU A 180 -0.55 -9.99 21.81
N PHE A 181 -0.33 -9.41 20.64
CA PHE A 181 -0.93 -8.14 20.23
C PHE A 181 -1.85 -8.33 19.04
N PHE A 182 -3.15 -8.03 19.19
CA PHE A 182 -4.11 -8.18 18.11
C PHE A 182 -4.20 -6.96 17.21
N PHE A 183 -4.24 -7.19 15.89
CA PHE A 183 -4.37 -6.14 14.87
C PHE A 183 -5.64 -6.33 14.03
N GLY A 184 -6.32 -5.21 13.77
CA GLY A 184 -7.55 -5.12 12.99
C GLY A 184 -8.01 -3.67 12.90
N GLY A 185 -8.96 -3.38 12.01
CA GLY A 185 -9.44 -2.01 11.81
C GLY A 185 -10.92 -1.88 11.48
N GLY A 186 -11.60 -2.97 11.12
CA GLY A 186 -13.05 -2.96 10.92
C GLY A 186 -13.80 -2.92 12.26
N LYS A 187 -14.96 -2.26 12.31
CA LYS A 187 -15.80 -2.20 13.54
C LYS A 187 -16.04 -3.60 14.15
N LYS A 188 -16.43 -4.57 13.33
CA LYS A 188 -16.62 -5.97 13.75
C LYS A 188 -15.32 -6.64 14.21
N GLU A 189 -14.20 -6.32 13.57
CA GLU A 189 -12.88 -6.87 13.95
C GLU A 189 -12.48 -6.36 15.33
N VAL A 190 -12.69 -5.07 15.59
CA VAL A 190 -12.44 -4.44 16.90
C VAL A 190 -13.30 -5.08 17.98
N GLU A 191 -14.60 -5.29 17.73
CA GLU A 191 -15.50 -5.94 18.68
C GLU A 191 -15.04 -7.36 19.03
N ILE A 192 -14.72 -8.17 18.02
CA ILE A 192 -14.24 -9.55 18.22
C ILE A 192 -12.92 -9.58 19.00
N LEU A 193 -11.94 -8.76 18.61
CA LEU A 193 -10.62 -8.77 19.24
C LEU A 193 -10.64 -8.22 20.67
N SER A 194 -11.52 -7.26 20.96
CA SER A 194 -11.73 -6.76 22.33
C SER A 194 -12.36 -7.82 23.23
N GLU A 195 -13.16 -8.72 22.67
CA GLU A 195 -13.70 -9.85 23.41
C GLU A 195 -12.64 -10.95 23.63
N TRP A 196 -11.79 -11.19 22.64
CA TRP A 196 -10.66 -12.13 22.78
C TRP A 196 -9.66 -11.66 23.83
N GLU A 197 -9.35 -10.37 23.88
CA GLU A 197 -8.46 -9.76 24.89
C GLU A 197 -8.91 -10.07 26.32
N LYS A 198 -10.23 -10.10 26.59
CA LYS A 198 -10.76 -10.44 27.92
C LYS A 198 -10.61 -11.91 28.27
N GLN A 199 -10.59 -12.79 27.27
CA GLN A 199 -10.60 -14.25 27.44
C GLN A 199 -9.20 -14.87 27.34
N ILE A 200 -8.26 -14.18 26.71
CA ILE A 200 -6.90 -14.64 26.48
C ILE A 200 -5.94 -13.83 27.36
N PRO A 201 -5.43 -14.41 28.47
CA PRO A 201 -4.40 -13.75 29.29
C PRO A 201 -3.17 -13.41 28.47
N ASN A 202 -2.39 -12.42 28.91
CA ASN A 202 -1.15 -12.00 28.23
C ASN A 202 -1.39 -11.55 26.76
N SER A 203 -2.56 -10.96 26.50
CA SER A 203 -2.90 -10.37 25.21
C SER A 203 -3.40 -8.94 25.33
N GLU A 204 -3.20 -8.16 24.27
CA GLU A 204 -3.69 -6.78 24.15
C GLU A 204 -4.27 -6.56 22.75
N SER A 205 -5.44 -5.94 22.67
CA SER A 205 -6.02 -5.56 21.38
C SER A 205 -5.55 -4.17 20.97
N LEU A 206 -4.80 -4.07 19.88
CA LEU A 206 -4.42 -2.79 19.25
C LEU A 206 -5.38 -2.38 18.13
N ALA A 207 -6.44 -3.16 17.92
CA ALA A 207 -7.39 -2.95 16.83
C ALA A 207 -8.12 -1.61 16.98
N GLY A 208 -8.10 -0.81 15.91
CA GLY A 208 -8.71 0.53 15.91
C GLY A 208 -8.05 1.57 16.82
N LYS A 209 -6.95 1.23 17.52
CA LYS A 209 -6.21 2.13 18.41
C LYS A 209 -4.99 2.79 17.73
N LEU A 210 -4.58 2.26 16.59
CA LEU A 210 -3.43 2.72 15.81
C LEU A 210 -3.90 3.53 14.59
N SER A 211 -3.20 4.65 14.32
CA SER A 211 -3.37 5.50 13.13
C SER A 211 -2.34 5.13 12.07
#